data_AF-V5GF45-F1
#
_entry.id   AF-V5GF45-F1
#
_cell.length_a   1.000
_cell.length_b   1.000
_cell.length_c   1.000
_cell.angle_alpha   90.00
_cell.angle_beta   90.00
_cell.angle_gamma   90.00
#
_symmetry.space_group_name_H-M   'P 1'
#
loop_
_entity.id
_entity.type
_entity.pdbx_description
1 polymer ?
#
loop_
_entity_poly.entity_id
_entity_poly.type
_entity_poly.pdbx_seq_one_letter_code
_entity_poly.pdbx_strand_id
1 'polypeptide(L)'
;ILKVFRLIPDVDPKARTERYSEFYPPKSKLECMAQYQLFGNIMSIQSVSLANSQRDALLLAFSDAKLSVVEYDPEYHDLRTLSLHYFEEEDMKDGWNHHHHVPIVRADPENRCAVMTVFGRKLVVLPFRRESSIDDNDTDVKPMSANAAGGKAP
;
A
#
# COMPACT_ATOMS: atom_id res chain seq x y z
N ILE A 1 -8.35 8.15 -10.25
CA ILE A 1 -7.36 9.24 -10.29
C ILE A 1 -6.81 9.43 -8.90
N LEU A 2 -5.48 9.34 -8.72
CA LEU A 2 -4.79 9.67 -7.48
C LEU A 2 -4.26 11.12 -7.59
N LYS A 3 -4.41 11.93 -6.55
CA LYS A 3 -3.93 13.32 -6.51
C LYS A 3 -3.07 13.54 -5.29
N VAL A 4 -1.97 14.27 -5.45
CA VAL A 4 -1.08 14.68 -4.36
C VAL A 4 -1.19 16.19 -4.20
N PHE A 5 -1.42 16.63 -2.97
CA PHE A 5 -1.59 18.05 -2.66
C PHE A 5 -0.53 18.53 -1.68
N ARG A 6 -0.10 19.77 -1.84
CA ARG A 6 0.68 20.52 -0.87
C ARG A 6 -0.24 21.51 -0.16
N LEU A 7 -0.15 21.56 1.16
CA LEU A 7 -0.83 22.59 1.96
C LEU A 7 -0.01 23.89 1.91
N ILE A 8 -0.65 25.00 1.54
CA ILE A 8 -0.01 26.31 1.44
C ILE A 8 -0.83 27.33 2.24
N PRO A 9 -0.20 28.16 3.08
CA PRO A 9 -0.87 29.30 3.69
C PRO A 9 -1.44 30.25 2.62
N ASP A 10 -2.71 30.59 2.76
CA ASP A 10 -3.43 31.56 1.94
C ASP A 10 -3.22 32.95 2.55
N VAL A 11 -2.01 33.48 2.36
CA VAL A 11 -1.60 34.79 2.85
C VAL A 11 -1.65 35.77 1.68
N ASP A 12 -2.49 36.81 1.78
CA ASP A 12 -2.48 37.91 0.82
C ASP A 12 -1.28 38.83 1.11
N PRO A 13 -0.27 38.91 0.22
CA PRO A 13 0.89 39.76 0.42
C PRO A 13 0.56 41.26 0.47
N LYS A 14 -0.65 41.66 0.07
CA LYS A 14 -1.12 43.06 0.08
C LYS A 14 -1.96 43.41 1.31
N ALA A 15 -2.40 42.42 2.09
CA ALA A 15 -3.15 42.64 3.32
C ALA A 15 -2.21 43.11 4.43
N ARG A 16 -1.95 44.42 4.50
CA ARG A 16 -1.01 45.06 5.44
C ARG A 16 -1.37 44.92 6.94
N THR A 17 -2.44 44.21 7.32
CA THR A 17 -2.94 44.24 8.71
C THR A 17 -3.58 42.95 9.22
N GLU A 18 -3.20 41.76 8.73
CA GLU A 18 -3.58 40.52 9.43
C GLU A 18 -2.47 40.10 10.39
N ARG A 19 -2.68 40.28 11.70
CA ARG A 19 -1.80 39.75 12.74
C ARG A 19 -2.02 38.24 12.85
N TYR A 20 -1.49 37.48 11.90
CA TYR A 20 -1.41 36.04 12.08
C TYR A 20 -0.63 35.75 13.36
N SER A 21 -1.18 34.90 14.21
CA SER A 21 -0.55 34.46 15.45
C SER A 21 -0.78 32.97 15.59
N GLU A 22 -0.11 32.34 16.54
CA GLU A 22 -0.32 30.92 16.86
C GLU A 22 -1.81 30.62 17.17
N PHE A 23 -2.52 31.59 17.76
CA PHE A 23 -3.95 31.49 18.08
C PHE A 23 -4.88 31.88 16.92
N TYR A 24 -4.34 32.50 15.87
CA TYR A 24 -5.08 32.90 14.65
C TYR A 24 -4.21 32.64 13.41
N PRO A 25 -4.05 31.36 13.02
CA PRO A 25 -3.27 31.00 11.85
C PRO A 25 -3.96 31.49 10.56
N PRO A 26 -3.21 31.76 9.50
CA PRO A 26 -3.77 32.09 8.20
C PRO A 26 -4.65 30.95 7.68
N LYS A 27 -5.62 31.30 6.82
CA LYS A 27 -6.32 30.28 6.02
C LYS A 27 -5.29 29.49 5.21
N SER A 28 -5.63 28.26 4.81
CA SER A 28 -4.75 27.42 4.00
C SER A 28 -5.48 26.91 2.77
N LYS A 29 -4.73 26.72 1.68
CA LYS A 29 -5.21 26.17 0.41
C LYS A 29 -4.43 24.90 0.06
N LEU A 30 -5.08 24.01 -0.70
CA LEU A 30 -4.44 22.82 -1.26
C LEU A 30 -4.01 23.10 -2.69
N GLU A 31 -2.71 23.07 -2.95
CA GLU A 31 -2.12 23.12 -4.28
C GLU A 31 -1.96 21.70 -4.82
N CYS A 32 -2.57 21.40 -5.97
CA CYS A 32 -2.43 20.09 -6.61
C CYS A 32 -1.05 19.99 -7.27
N MET A 33 -0.18 19.15 -6.71
CA MET A 33 1.20 18.97 -7.16
C MET A 33 1.31 17.94 -8.29
N ALA A 34 0.52 16.86 -8.21
CA ALA A 34 0.55 15.77 -9.16
C ALA A 34 -0.81 15.07 -9.27
N GLN A 35 -1.06 14.49 -10.45
CA GLN A 35 -2.26 13.71 -10.73
C GLN A 35 -1.89 12.48 -11.56
N TYR A 36 -2.27 11.30 -11.07
CA TYR A 36 -1.99 10.03 -11.71
C TYR A 36 -3.30 9.34 -12.11
N GLN A 37 -3.41 8.98 -13.38
CA GLN A 37 -4.49 8.13 -13.88
C GLN A 37 -4.09 6.67 -13.68
N LEU A 38 -4.95 5.91 -13.01
CA LEU A 38 -4.74 4.48 -12.79
C LEU A 38 -5.82 3.70 -13.54
N PHE A 39 -5.47 2.50 -14.03
CA PHE A 39 -6.38 1.60 -14.72
C PHE A 39 -7.06 0.64 -13.75
N GLY A 40 -7.72 1.21 -12.74
CA GLY A 40 -8.40 0.48 -11.69
C GLY A 40 -8.93 1.42 -10.62
N ASN A 41 -10.00 1.01 -9.96
CA ASN A 41 -10.55 1.75 -8.83
C ASN A 41 -9.75 1.42 -7.57
N ILE A 42 -9.14 2.43 -6.95
CA ILE A 42 -8.50 2.27 -5.64
C ILE A 42 -9.62 2.06 -4.61
N MET A 43 -9.56 0.91 -3.94
CA MET A 43 -10.50 0.50 -2.90
C MET A 43 -9.98 0.86 -1.51
N SER A 44 -8.66 0.86 -1.33
CA SER A 44 -7.99 1.25 -0.09
C SER A 44 -6.56 1.75 -0.38
N ILE A 45 -6.10 2.72 0.40
CA ILE A 45 -4.77 3.32 0.31
C ILE A 45 -4.12 3.37 1.69
N GLN A 46 -2.83 3.06 1.76
CA GLN A 46 -2.03 3.18 2.99
C GLN A 46 -0.60 3.61 2.64
N SER A 47 0.01 4.51 3.41
CA SER A 47 1.43 4.82 3.31
C SER A 47 2.25 3.95 4.26
N VAL A 48 3.47 3.62 3.85
CA VAL A 48 4.49 2.94 4.66
C VAL A 48 5.87 3.51 4.36
N SER A 49 6.73 3.49 5.38
CA SER A 49 8.15 3.79 5.20
C SER A 49 8.90 2.47 5.08
N LEU A 50 9.51 2.21 3.92
CA LEU A 50 10.29 0.99 3.68
C LEU A 50 11.75 1.23 4.05
N ALA A 51 12.43 0.18 4.53
CA ALA A 51 13.86 0.23 4.81
C ALA A 51 14.64 0.67 3.56
N ASN A 52 15.62 1.56 3.74
CA ASN A 52 16.46 2.13 2.68
C ASN A 52 15.70 2.92 1.61
N SER A 53 14.44 3.32 1.85
CA SER A 53 13.77 4.29 0.99
C SER A 53 13.91 5.71 1.52
N GLN A 54 14.09 6.65 0.59
CA GLN A 54 14.09 8.10 0.84
C GLN A 54 12.67 8.68 0.87
N ARG A 55 11.65 7.88 0.56
CA ARG A 55 10.25 8.31 0.41
C ARG A 55 9.32 7.25 0.97
N ASP A 56 8.13 7.67 1.36
CA ASP A 56 7.08 6.72 1.70
C ASP A 56 6.57 6.04 0.42
N ALA A 57 6.36 4.74 0.52
CA ALA A 57 5.64 3.97 -0.48
C ALA A 57 4.14 4.00 -0.19
N LEU A 58 3.34 3.89 -1.24
CA LEU A 58 1.89 3.78 -1.17
C LEU A 58 1.48 2.35 -1.53
N LEU A 59 0.67 1.76 -0.65
CA LEU A 59 -0.05 0.52 -0.89
C LEU A 59 -1.42 0.87 -1.45
N LEU A 60 -1.66 0.47 -2.70
CA LEU A 60 -2.90 0.70 -3.42
C LEU A 60 -3.62 -0.63 -3.61
N ALA A 61 -4.70 -0.84 -2.86
CA ALA A 61 -5.57 -1.99 -3.04
C ALA A 61 -6.63 -1.68 -4.11
N PHE A 62 -6.85 -2.61 -5.02
CA PHE A 62 -7.86 -2.52 -6.10
C PHE A 62 -8.89 -3.63 -5.96
N SER A 63 -9.92 -3.62 -6.81
CA SER A 63 -10.91 -4.69 -6.86
C SER A 63 -10.26 -6.06 -7.11
N ASP A 64 -10.96 -7.11 -6.68
CA ASP A 64 -10.55 -8.51 -6.86
C ASP A 64 -9.20 -8.81 -6.20
N ALA A 65 -8.98 -8.29 -4.99
CA ALA A 65 -7.82 -8.66 -4.18
C ALA A 65 -6.45 -8.42 -4.86
N LYS A 66 -6.33 -7.33 -5.62
CA LYS A 66 -5.05 -6.86 -6.17
C LYS A 66 -4.44 -5.78 -5.29
N LEU A 67 -3.12 -5.81 -5.12
CA LEU A 67 -2.37 -4.83 -4.35
C LEU A 67 -1.15 -4.37 -5.15
N SER A 68 -0.96 -3.06 -5.27
CA SER A 68 0.24 -2.46 -5.85
C SER A 68 0.98 -1.66 -4.79
N VAL A 69 2.30 -1.82 -4.73
CA VAL A 69 3.19 -0.99 -3.92
C VAL A 69 3.91 -0.04 -4.88
N VAL A 70 3.71 1.26 -4.71
CA VAL A 70 4.27 2.29 -5.60
C VAL A 70 4.99 3.36 -4.80
N GLU A 71 5.96 4.00 -5.42
CA GLU A 71 6.71 5.12 -4.85
C GLU A 71 6.82 6.24 -5.87
N TYR A 72 6.90 7.48 -5.41
CA TYR A 72 7.11 8.63 -6.30
C TYR A 72 8.54 8.68 -6.82
N ASP A 73 8.69 8.74 -8.14
CA ASP A 73 9.96 8.92 -8.83
C ASP A 73 10.22 10.40 -9.13
N PRO A 74 11.25 11.03 -8.52
CA PRO A 74 11.56 12.42 -8.76
C PRO A 74 12.18 12.70 -10.13
N GLU A 75 12.74 11.71 -10.82
CA GLU A 75 13.36 11.88 -12.14
C GLU A 75 12.28 12.02 -13.23
N TYR A 76 11.28 11.15 -13.17
CA TYR A 76 10.20 11.11 -14.17
C TYR A 76 8.92 11.82 -13.71
N HIS A 77 8.86 12.29 -12.46
CA HIS A 77 7.67 12.85 -11.84
C HIS A 77 6.45 11.89 -11.87
N ASP A 78 6.69 10.58 -11.90
CA ASP A 78 5.68 9.53 -12.03
C ASP A 78 5.68 8.56 -10.85
N LEU A 79 4.71 7.65 -10.80
CA LEU A 79 4.68 6.55 -9.86
C LEU A 79 5.50 5.36 -10.39
N ARG A 80 6.56 5.02 -9.67
CA ARG A 80 7.33 3.80 -9.89
C ARG A 80 6.73 2.65 -9.10
N THR A 81 6.38 1.56 -9.78
CA THR A 81 5.92 0.33 -9.15
C THR A 81 7.09 -0.42 -8.52
N LEU A 82 7.00 -0.69 -7.21
CA LEU A 82 7.97 -1.48 -6.46
C LEU A 82 7.57 -2.96 -6.46
N SER A 83 6.30 -3.27 -6.28
CA SER A 83 5.77 -4.64 -6.36
C SER A 83 4.29 -4.69 -6.74
N LEU A 84 3.87 -5.82 -7.30
CA LEU A 84 2.48 -6.13 -7.64
C LEU A 84 2.11 -7.49 -7.05
N HIS A 85 0.94 -7.58 -6.43
CA HIS A 85 0.44 -8.79 -5.80
C HIS A 85 -1.00 -9.06 -6.24
N TYR A 86 -1.26 -10.29 -6.69
CA TYR A 86 -2.55 -10.74 -7.20
C TYR A 86 -3.01 -11.92 -6.34
N PHE A 87 -4.10 -11.76 -5.60
CA PHE A 87 -4.66 -12.82 -4.75
C PHE A 87 -6.01 -13.31 -5.29
N GLU A 88 -6.09 -13.46 -6.61
CA GLU A 88 -7.33 -13.72 -7.38
C GLU A 88 -7.66 -15.20 -7.56
N GLU A 89 -6.81 -16.08 -7.04
CA GLU A 89 -6.89 -17.52 -7.18
C GLU A 89 -8.24 -18.07 -6.69
N GLU A 90 -8.74 -19.12 -7.35
CA GLU A 90 -10.03 -19.74 -6.98
C GLU A 90 -10.01 -20.25 -5.54
N ASP A 91 -8.87 -20.79 -5.12
CA ASP A 91 -8.65 -21.21 -3.74
C ASP A 91 -8.83 -20.04 -2.77
N MET A 92 -8.46 -18.80 -3.12
CA MET A 92 -8.69 -17.63 -2.26
C MET A 92 -10.18 -17.29 -2.12
N LYS A 93 -10.99 -17.62 -3.12
CA LYS A 93 -12.43 -17.32 -3.20
C LYS A 93 -13.30 -18.37 -2.50
N ASP A 94 -12.78 -19.54 -2.17
CA ASP A 94 -13.52 -20.65 -1.54
C ASP A 94 -14.82 -21.00 -2.30
N GLY A 95 -14.80 -20.94 -3.64
CA GLY A 95 -15.97 -21.23 -4.49
C GLY A 95 -17.05 -20.13 -4.55
N TRP A 96 -16.84 -18.99 -3.88
CA TRP A 96 -17.74 -17.85 -3.97
C TRP A 96 -17.50 -17.08 -5.27
N ASN A 97 -18.61 -16.67 -5.92
CA ASN A 97 -18.56 -15.90 -7.17
C ASN A 97 -19.02 -14.45 -7.00
N HIS A 98 -19.46 -14.06 -5.80
CA HIS A 98 -19.88 -12.70 -5.46
C HIS A 98 -19.08 -12.21 -4.25
N HIS A 99 -18.23 -11.21 -4.47
CA HIS A 99 -17.37 -10.65 -3.44
C HIS A 99 -17.72 -9.19 -3.20
N HIS A 100 -18.58 -8.93 -2.21
CA HIS A 100 -18.98 -7.57 -1.84
C HIS A 100 -18.01 -6.89 -0.86
N HIS A 101 -17.01 -7.63 -0.37
CA HIS A 101 -16.06 -7.10 0.61
C HIS A 101 -14.97 -6.27 -0.05
N VAL A 102 -14.83 -5.03 0.45
CA VAL A 102 -13.76 -4.11 0.06
C VAL A 102 -12.41 -4.65 0.58
N PRO A 103 -11.37 -4.75 -0.26
CA PRO A 103 -10.03 -5.06 0.22
C PRO A 103 -9.47 -3.86 0.97
N ILE A 104 -9.30 -4.02 2.28
CA ILE A 104 -8.80 -2.98 3.17
C ILE A 104 -7.35 -3.29 3.47
N VAL A 105 -6.46 -2.34 3.18
CA VAL A 105 -5.05 -2.43 3.56
C VAL A 105 -4.78 -1.63 4.83
N ARG A 106 -3.96 -2.20 5.72
CA ARG A 106 -3.45 -1.58 6.94
C ARG A 106 -1.96 -1.86 7.08
N ALA A 107 -1.22 -0.92 7.62
CA ALA A 107 0.20 -1.07 7.91
C ALA A 107 0.43 -1.17 9.41
N ASP A 108 1.44 -1.94 9.82
CA ASP A 108 1.97 -1.92 11.17
C ASP A 108 2.63 -0.54 11.43
N PRO A 109 2.31 0.18 12.52
CA PRO A 109 2.96 1.44 12.87
C PRO A 109 4.49 1.36 12.99
N GLU A 110 5.04 0.18 13.29
CA GLU A 110 6.48 -0.07 13.33
C GLU A 110 7.06 -0.43 11.94
N ASN A 111 6.27 -0.32 10.86
CA ASN A 111 6.66 -0.64 9.48
C ASN A 111 7.26 -2.05 9.34
N ARG A 112 6.67 -3.03 10.01
CA ARG A 112 7.13 -4.43 9.99
C ARG A 112 6.42 -5.25 8.92
N CYS A 113 5.16 -4.94 8.67
CA CYS A 113 4.35 -5.57 7.65
C CYS A 113 3.15 -4.69 7.28
N ALA A 114 2.47 -5.05 6.20
CA ALA A 114 1.11 -4.63 5.91
C ALA A 114 0.19 -5.85 5.84
N VAL A 115 -1.09 -5.62 6.12
CA VAL A 115 -2.13 -6.64 6.05
C VAL A 115 -3.25 -6.15 5.15
N MET A 116 -3.71 -7.00 4.24
CA MET A 116 -4.86 -6.75 3.39
C MET A 116 -5.95 -7.80 3.62
N THR A 117 -7.19 -7.34 3.80
CA THR A 117 -8.36 -8.24 3.80
C THR A 117 -8.66 -8.70 2.37
N VAL A 118 -8.80 -10.01 2.18
CA VAL A 118 -9.09 -10.62 0.87
C VAL A 118 -10.40 -11.39 0.97
N PHE A 119 -11.34 -11.05 0.08
CA PHE A 119 -12.66 -11.68 -0.04
C PHE A 119 -13.45 -11.79 1.29
N GLY A 120 -13.16 -10.90 2.25
CA GLY A 120 -13.83 -10.83 3.56
C GLY A 120 -13.52 -11.98 4.52
N ARG A 121 -12.66 -12.93 4.14
CA ARG A 121 -12.41 -14.16 4.91
C ARG A 121 -10.94 -14.47 5.12
N LYS A 122 -10.06 -13.92 4.29
CA LYS A 122 -8.62 -14.19 4.32
C LYS A 122 -7.86 -12.91 4.63
N LEU A 123 -6.72 -13.07 5.27
CA LEU A 123 -5.77 -11.99 5.55
C LEU A 123 -4.48 -12.31 4.82
N VAL A 124 -4.07 -11.41 3.94
CA VAL A 124 -2.76 -11.44 3.32
C VAL A 124 -1.83 -10.58 4.17
N VAL A 125 -0.70 -11.14 4.58
CA VAL A 125 0.35 -10.42 5.31
C VAL A 125 1.54 -10.23 4.38
N LEU A 126 1.92 -8.97 4.14
CA LEU A 126 3.11 -8.57 3.42
C LEU A 126 4.19 -8.16 4.41
N PRO A 127 5.17 -9.02 4.72
CA PRO A 127 6.28 -8.64 5.57
C PRO A 127 7.19 -7.65 4.85
N PHE A 128 7.71 -6.68 5.59
CA PHE A 128 8.74 -5.77 5.10
C PHE A 128 10.11 -6.24 5.58
N ARG A 129 11.13 -6.08 4.72
CA ARG A 129 12.52 -6.37 5.10
C ARG A 129 12.93 -5.42 6.22
N ARG A 130 13.50 -5.97 7.29
CA ARG A 130 14.16 -5.18 8.35
C ARG A 130 15.65 -5.19 8.10
N GLU A 131 16.29 -4.06 8.35
CA GLU A 131 17.75 -4.03 8.46
C GLU A 131 18.14 -4.57 9.84
N SER A 132 18.21 -5.89 9.97
CA SER A 132 19.07 -6.49 10.98
C SER A 132 20.48 -6.53 10.39
N SER A 133 21.45 -5.94 11.09
CA SER A 133 22.89 -6.06 10.79
C SER A 133 23.43 -7.47 11.04
N ILE A 134 22.65 -8.50 10.71
CA ILE A 134 23.01 -9.90 10.84
C ILE A 134 22.49 -10.61 9.57
N ASP A 135 23.44 -11.03 8.75
CA ASP A 135 23.27 -11.90 7.58
C ASP A 135 22.51 -13.20 7.89
N ASP A 136 22.05 -13.83 6.80
CA ASP A 136 21.72 -15.25 6.62
C ASP A 136 20.34 -15.80 7.06
N ASN A 137 19.40 -15.85 6.11
CA ASN A 137 19.05 -17.09 5.40
C ASN A 137 17.78 -16.87 4.55
N ASP A 138 17.94 -16.76 3.22
CA ASP A 138 16.87 -17.12 2.27
C ASP A 138 16.67 -18.64 2.37
N THR A 139 15.87 -19.10 3.33
CA THR A 139 15.24 -20.41 3.21
C THR A 139 14.01 -20.25 2.36
N ASP A 140 14.14 -20.63 1.07
CA ASP A 140 13.00 -21.02 0.25
C ASP A 140 12.13 -22.00 1.05
N VAL A 141 11.01 -21.51 1.57
CA VAL A 141 9.99 -22.37 2.19
C VAL A 141 9.31 -23.11 1.06
N LYS A 142 9.88 -24.25 0.69
CA LYS A 142 9.28 -25.19 -0.25
C LYS A 142 7.96 -25.68 0.36
N PRO A 143 6.82 -25.57 -0.34
CA PRO A 143 5.56 -26.08 0.19
C PRO A 143 5.69 -27.57 0.45
N MET A 144 5.26 -27.99 1.65
CA MET A 144 5.33 -29.36 2.12
C MET A 144 4.47 -30.24 1.21
N SER A 145 5.09 -30.96 0.27
CA SER A 145 4.35 -31.91 -0.56
C SER A 145 3.84 -33.05 0.31
N ALA A 146 2.53 -33.26 0.33
CA ALA A 146 1.92 -34.43 0.94
C ALA A 146 2.45 -35.69 0.24
N ASN A 147 3.29 -36.47 0.92
CA ASN A 147 3.71 -37.78 0.45
C ASN A 147 2.52 -38.73 0.54
N ALA A 148 1.91 -39.03 -0.61
CA ALA A 148 1.02 -40.18 -0.78
C ALA A 148 1.90 -41.45 -0.80
N ALA A 149 2.12 -42.05 0.37
CA ALA A 149 2.68 -43.39 0.47
C ALA A 149 1.60 -44.41 0.10
N GLY A 150 1.76 -45.02 -1.07
CA GLY A 150 0.93 -46.11 -1.55
C GLY A 150 1.00 -47.34 -0.65
N GLY A 151 -0.15 -47.81 -0.19
CA GLY A 151 -0.35 -49.16 0.34
C GLY A 151 -0.72 -50.11 -0.80
N LYS A 152 0.15 -51.08 -1.07
CA LYS A 152 -0.09 -52.19 -2.00
C LYS A 152 -1.22 -53.09 -1.49
N ALA A 153 -2.06 -53.55 -2.42
CA ALA A 153 -3.00 -54.65 -2.23
C ALA A 153 -2.27 -56.02 -2.19
N PRO A 154 -2.85 -57.04 -1.54
CA PRO A 154 -2.76 -58.43 -1.99
C PRO A 154 -3.77 -58.73 -3.12
#